data_AF-A0A815IFZ2-F1
#
_entry.id   AF-A0A815IFZ2-F1
#
_cell.length_a   1.000
_cell.length_b   1.000
_cell.length_c   1.000
_cell.angle_alpha   90.00
_cell.angle_beta   90.00
_cell.angle_gamma   90.00
#
_symmetry.space_group_name_H-M   'P 1'
#
loop_
_entity.id
_entity.type
_entity.pdbx_description
1 polymer ?
#
loop_
_entity_poly.entity_id
_entity_poly.type
_entity_poly.pdbx_seq_one_letter_code
_entity_poly.pdbx_strand_id
1 'polypeptide(L)'
;MKQLSSDYGDALLDTGKKMIQRPIKTIVYSSAVSALIYAYRTMPSFESYQNDFVQFRHQQLLTSSLIRNKQVETYINSIEQLLLRDQIHFVDCYLFSLIIYRSQHRTTDFSHRFYENVCSYLHLKRNARIIDIGICNRWFQLNRQLRKADIFEE
;
A
#
# COMPACT_ATOMS: atom_id res chain seq x y z
N MET A 1 30.31 -30.64 -6.16
CA MET A 1 29.61 -30.25 -4.91
C MET A 1 30.57 -29.76 -3.83
N LYS A 2 31.66 -30.48 -3.49
CA LYS A 2 32.65 -30.05 -2.47
C LYS A 2 33.33 -28.69 -2.73
N GLN A 3 33.69 -28.39 -3.99
CA GLN A 3 34.27 -27.08 -4.35
C GLN A 3 33.28 -25.94 -4.12
N LEU A 4 32.04 -26.10 -4.59
CA LEU A 4 31.01 -25.07 -4.44
C LEU A 4 30.75 -24.73 -2.96
N SER A 5 30.68 -25.72 -2.08
CA SER A 5 30.52 -25.48 -0.64
C SER A 5 31.72 -24.77 0.00
N SER A 6 32.93 -25.05 -0.49
CA SER A 6 34.14 -24.35 -0.04
C SER A 6 34.12 -22.89 -0.48
N ASP A 7 33.76 -22.63 -1.74
CA ASP A 7 33.70 -21.28 -2.31
C ASP A 7 32.68 -20.40 -1.58
N TYR A 8 31.52 -20.94 -1.21
CA TYR A 8 30.54 -20.23 -0.38
C TYR A 8 31.06 -19.97 1.04
N GLY A 9 31.78 -20.92 1.64
CA GLY A 9 32.39 -20.76 2.97
C GLY A 9 33.45 -19.66 2.98
N ASP A 10 34.33 -19.65 1.97
CA ASP A 10 35.36 -18.64 1.81
C ASP A 10 34.77 -17.26 1.54
N ALA A 11 33.69 -17.18 0.75
CA ALA A 11 32.96 -15.94 0.51
C ALA A 11 32.33 -15.37 1.80
N LEU A 12 31.79 -16.21 2.69
CA LEU A 12 31.25 -15.77 3.98
C LEU A 12 32.36 -15.23 4.90
N LEU A 13 33.50 -15.92 4.97
CA LEU A 13 34.64 -15.49 5.77
C LEU A 13 35.21 -14.15 5.27
N ASP A 14 35.33 -13.98 3.96
CA ASP A 14 35.81 -12.73 3.36
C ASP A 14 34.80 -11.59 3.56
N THR A 15 33.50 -11.88 3.49
CA THR A 15 32.44 -10.93 3.81
C THR A 15 32.54 -10.47 5.28
N GLY A 16 32.78 -11.40 6.20
CA GLY A 16 33.02 -11.10 7.62
C GLY A 16 34.22 -10.18 7.84
N LYS A 17 35.35 -10.45 7.17
CA LYS A 17 36.53 -9.59 7.23
C LYS A 17 36.25 -8.19 6.66
N LYS A 18 35.57 -8.11 5.53
CA LYS A 18 35.14 -6.84 4.92
C LYS A 18 34.20 -6.03 5.81
N MET A 19 33.34 -6.70 6.58
CA MET A 19 32.44 -6.04 7.52
C MET A 19 33.19 -5.27 8.61
N ILE A 20 34.27 -5.86 9.13
CA ILE A 20 35.13 -5.27 10.17
C ILE A 20 36.01 -4.16 9.58
N GLN A 21 36.53 -4.34 8.37
CA GLN A 21 37.40 -3.36 7.71
C GLN A 21 36.69 -2.05 7.32
N ARG A 22 35.38 -2.11 7.03
CA ARG A 22 34.58 -0.94 6.58
C ARG A 22 33.24 -0.86 7.33
N PRO A 23 33.26 -0.58 8.65
CA PRO A 23 32.07 -0.66 9.50
C PRO A 23 30.95 0.28 9.03
N ILE A 24 31.29 1.49 8.54
CA ILE A 24 30.31 2.45 8.06
C ILE A 24 29.51 1.89 6.88
N LYS A 25 30.19 1.29 5.88
CA LYS A 25 29.50 0.71 4.72
C LYS A 25 28.64 -0.47 5.13
N THR A 26 29.14 -1.31 6.03
CA THR A 26 28.40 -2.44 6.60
C THR A 26 27.13 -2.00 7.30
N ILE A 27 27.20 -0.95 8.12
CA ILE A 27 26.03 -0.40 8.83
C ILE A 27 24.98 0.09 7.83
N VAL A 28 25.39 0.78 6.76
CA VAL A 28 24.47 1.25 5.71
C VAL A 28 23.79 0.08 4.98
N TYR A 29 24.54 -0.95 4.58
CA TYR A 29 23.95 -2.10 3.91
C TYR A 29 23.06 -2.94 4.84
N SER A 30 23.51 -3.18 6.08
CA SER A 30 22.74 -3.94 7.07
C SER A 30 21.47 -3.21 7.50
N SER A 31 21.50 -1.89 7.64
CA SER A 31 20.30 -1.09 7.94
C SER A 31 19.31 -1.12 6.78
N ALA A 32 19.78 -1.03 5.53
CA ALA A 32 18.92 -1.15 4.35
C ALA A 32 18.23 -2.53 4.29
N VAL A 33 18.98 -3.62 4.48
CA VAL A 33 18.42 -4.98 4.53
C VAL A 33 17.42 -5.12 5.68
N SER A 34 17.77 -4.62 6.87
CA SER A 34 16.89 -4.66 8.04
C SER A 34 15.58 -3.88 7.79
N ALA A 35 15.67 -2.72 7.14
CA ALA A 35 14.51 -1.91 6.76
C ALA A 35 13.60 -2.64 5.76
N LEU A 36 14.17 -3.32 4.76
CA LEU A 36 13.40 -4.12 3.81
C LEU A 36 12.68 -5.30 4.49
N ILE A 37 13.37 -6.02 5.39
CA ILE A 37 12.77 -7.11 6.16
C ILE A 37 11.65 -6.58 7.06
N TYR A 38 11.87 -5.43 7.71
CA TYR A 38 10.86 -4.79 8.54
C TYR A 38 9.64 -4.35 7.71
N ALA A 39 9.85 -3.71 6.56
CA ALA A 39 8.79 -3.29 5.66
C ALA A 39 7.95 -4.48 5.16
N TYR A 40 8.63 -5.58 4.77
CA TYR A 40 7.97 -6.82 4.37
C TYR A 40 7.10 -7.41 5.50
N ARG A 41 7.61 -7.44 6.74
CA ARG A 41 6.86 -7.98 7.90
C ARG A 41 5.70 -7.10 8.35
N THR A 42 5.81 -5.79 8.15
CA THR A 42 4.81 -4.80 8.57
C THR A 42 3.91 -4.38 7.41
N MET A 43 3.84 -5.18 6.35
CA MET A 43 3.03 -4.85 5.18
C MET A 43 1.53 -4.83 5.55
N PRO A 44 0.81 -3.72 5.31
CA PRO A 44 -0.60 -3.64 5.65
C PRO A 44 -1.45 -4.45 4.67
N SER A 45 -2.40 -5.21 5.20
CA SER A 45 -3.38 -5.98 4.43
C SER A 45 -4.57 -5.12 4.00
N PHE A 46 -5.36 -5.60 3.05
CA PHE A 46 -6.62 -4.94 2.67
C PHE A 46 -7.59 -4.81 3.85
N GLU A 47 -7.65 -5.81 4.73
CA GLU A 47 -8.46 -5.77 5.95
C GLU A 47 -8.01 -4.65 6.89
N SER A 48 -6.69 -4.45 7.05
CA SER A 48 -6.15 -3.30 7.80
C SER A 48 -6.61 -1.96 7.22
N TYR A 49 -6.65 -1.82 5.89
CA TYR A 49 -7.18 -0.61 5.26
C TYR A 49 -8.66 -0.38 5.59
N GLN A 50 -9.48 -1.42 5.48
CA GLN A 50 -10.90 -1.32 5.77
C GLN A 50 -11.13 -0.95 7.24
N ASN A 51 -10.39 -1.56 8.16
CA ASN A 51 -10.47 -1.26 9.58
C ASN A 51 -10.06 0.20 9.89
N ASP A 52 -8.92 0.66 9.34
CA ASP A 52 -8.45 2.04 9.52
C ASP A 52 -9.45 3.04 8.92
N PHE A 53 -10.06 2.72 7.78
CA PHE A 53 -11.08 3.56 7.14
C PHE A 53 -12.36 3.64 7.99
N VAL A 54 -12.83 2.52 8.53
CA VAL A 54 -14.00 2.48 9.43
C VAL A 54 -13.72 3.27 10.69
N GLN A 55 -12.55 3.09 11.31
CA GLN A 55 -12.14 3.87 12.48
C GLN A 55 -12.13 5.37 12.19
N PHE A 56 -11.57 5.77 11.04
CA PHE A 56 -11.56 7.17 10.61
C PHE A 56 -12.98 7.72 10.39
N ARG A 57 -13.88 6.92 9.79
CA ARG A 57 -15.29 7.30 9.62
C ARG A 57 -15.98 7.50 10.96
N HIS A 58 -15.74 6.63 11.94
CA HIS A 58 -16.27 6.79 13.29
C HIS A 58 -15.77 8.07 13.95
N GLN A 59 -14.47 8.38 13.86
CA GLN A 59 -13.93 9.63 14.39
C GLN A 59 -14.61 10.85 13.76
N GLN A 60 -14.83 10.83 12.46
CA GLN A 60 -15.55 11.90 11.77
C GLN A 60 -17.02 12.03 12.17
N LEU A 61 -17.70 10.93 12.51
CA LEU A 61 -19.09 10.95 12.97
C LEU A 61 -19.23 11.56 14.37
N LEU A 62 -18.17 11.46 15.19
CA LEU A 62 -18.11 12.10 16.51
C LEU A 62 -17.89 13.62 16.40
N THR A 63 -17.29 14.09 15.30
CA THR A 63 -17.13 15.52 15.03
C THR A 63 -18.44 16.14 14.55
N SER A 64 -18.83 17.28 15.13
CA SER A 64 -20.02 18.02 14.68
C SER A 64 -19.90 18.44 13.21
N SER A 65 -21.00 18.33 12.47
CA SER A 65 -21.07 18.69 11.04
C SER A 65 -20.72 20.15 10.75
N LEU A 66 -20.80 21.03 11.75
CA LEU A 66 -20.49 22.45 11.64
C LEU A 66 -18.99 22.74 11.54
N ILE A 67 -18.14 21.85 12.08
CA ILE A 67 -16.69 22.05 12.23
C ILE A 67 -15.91 21.12 11.26
N ARG A 68 -16.61 20.23 10.56
CA ARG A 68 -15.97 19.23 9.69
C ARG A 68 -15.39 19.87 8.42
N ASN A 69 -14.16 19.48 8.09
CA ASN A 69 -13.55 19.82 6.82
C ASN A 69 -14.28 19.14 5.63
N LYS A 70 -14.93 19.96 4.79
CA LYS A 70 -15.70 19.51 3.61
C LYS A 70 -14.84 18.76 2.58
N GLN A 71 -13.56 19.09 2.45
CA GLN A 71 -12.66 18.38 1.51
C GLN A 71 -12.40 16.95 1.97
N VAL A 72 -12.25 16.74 3.27
CA VAL A 72 -12.03 15.41 3.84
C VAL A 72 -13.31 14.59 3.77
N GLU A 73 -14.45 15.21 4.04
CA GLU A 73 -15.76 14.56 3.90
C GLU A 73 -16.03 14.08 2.47
N THR A 74 -15.80 14.94 1.47
CA THR A 74 -15.98 14.57 0.06
C THR A 74 -15.05 13.43 -0.35
N TYR A 75 -13.82 13.42 0.15
CA TYR A 75 -12.89 12.31 -0.04
C TYR A 75 -13.43 11.01 0.56
N ILE A 76 -13.86 11.00 1.82
CA ILE A 76 -14.37 9.80 2.49
C ILE A 76 -15.62 9.27 1.80
N ASN A 77 -16.57 10.15 1.49
CA ASN A 77 -17.79 9.75 0.78
C ASN A 77 -17.46 9.16 -0.60
N SER A 78 -16.44 9.68 -1.28
CA SER A 78 -15.97 9.10 -2.55
C SER A 78 -15.39 7.70 -2.35
N ILE A 79 -14.55 7.48 -1.34
CA ILE A 79 -13.99 6.15 -1.03
C ILE A 79 -15.08 5.16 -0.60
N GLU A 80 -16.04 5.59 0.21
CA GLU A 80 -17.19 4.79 0.63
C GLU A 80 -18.01 4.33 -0.58
N GLN A 81 -18.29 5.23 -1.53
CA GLN A 81 -18.96 4.86 -2.79
C GLN A 81 -18.16 3.87 -3.62
N LEU A 82 -16.84 3.97 -3.64
CA LEU A 82 -15.97 3.05 -4.36
C LEU A 82 -15.92 1.66 -3.70
N LEU A 83 -15.94 1.61 -2.37
CA LEU A 83 -16.04 0.37 -1.59
C LEU A 83 -17.39 -0.32 -1.84
N LEU A 84 -18.50 0.42 -1.78
CA LEU A 84 -19.85 -0.11 -2.04
C LEU A 84 -20.01 -0.67 -3.45
N ARG A 85 -19.21 -0.20 -4.41
CA ARG A 85 -19.23 -0.65 -5.81
C ARG A 85 -18.22 -1.76 -6.11
N ASP A 86 -17.47 -2.23 -5.10
CA ASP A 86 -16.36 -3.19 -5.26
C ASP A 86 -15.35 -2.75 -6.34
N GLN A 87 -15.10 -1.45 -6.45
CA GLN A 87 -14.16 -0.85 -7.43
C GLN A 87 -12.76 -0.62 -6.87
N ILE A 88 -12.52 -1.04 -5.62
CA ILE A 88 -11.23 -0.93 -4.95
C ILE A 88 -10.52 -2.28 -5.02
N HIS A 89 -9.30 -2.26 -5.53
CA HIS A 89 -8.44 -3.44 -5.58
C HIS A 89 -7.17 -3.23 -4.77
N PHE A 90 -6.85 -4.25 -3.99
CA PHE A 90 -5.59 -4.38 -3.29
C PHE A 90 -4.56 -5.04 -4.19
N VAL A 91 -3.37 -4.44 -4.28
CA VAL A 91 -2.22 -5.01 -4.97
C VAL A 91 -1.06 -5.08 -3.99
N ASP A 92 -0.57 -6.29 -3.78
CA ASP A 92 0.63 -6.57 -2.99
C ASP A 92 1.86 -6.42 -3.88
N CYS A 93 2.79 -5.53 -3.52
CA CYS A 93 4.05 -5.33 -4.22
C CYS A 93 5.27 -5.80 -3.38
N TYR A 94 5.05 -6.70 -2.41
CA TYR A 94 6.02 -7.26 -1.45
C TYR A 94 6.61 -6.24 -0.46
N LEU A 95 7.07 -5.09 -0.92
CA LEU A 95 7.67 -4.04 -0.06
C LEU A 95 6.67 -2.97 0.35
N PHE A 96 5.58 -2.83 -0.40
CA PHE A 96 4.51 -1.89 -0.16
C PHE A 96 3.20 -2.45 -0.69
N SER A 97 2.10 -1.95 -0.14
CA SER A 97 0.75 -2.28 -0.57
C SER A 97 0.19 -1.12 -1.38
N LEU A 98 -0.53 -1.40 -2.45
CA LEU A 98 -1.25 -0.38 -3.22
C LEU A 98 -2.74 -0.63 -3.19
N ILE A 99 -3.48 0.47 -3.13
CA ILE A 99 -4.92 0.49 -3.33
C ILE A 99 -5.20 1.22 -4.62
N ILE A 100 -5.83 0.51 -5.55
CA ILE A 100 -6.03 0.98 -6.91
C ILE A 100 -7.52 1.00 -7.23
N TYR A 101 -7.95 2.10 -7.84
CA TYR A 101 -9.27 2.19 -8.45
C TYR A 101 -9.31 1.40 -9.76
N ARG A 102 -10.29 0.51 -9.90
CA ARG A 102 -10.60 -0.15 -11.18
C ARG A 102 -12.03 0.17 -11.59
N SER A 103 -12.15 0.79 -12.75
CA SER A 103 -13.44 1.25 -13.29
C SER A 103 -14.43 0.14 -13.67
N GLN A 104 -14.03 -1.15 -13.69
CA GLN A 104 -14.94 -2.22 -14.09
C GLN A 104 -15.48 -2.94 -12.86
N HIS A 105 -16.82 -2.95 -12.78
CA HIS A 105 -17.57 -3.83 -11.91
C HIS A 105 -17.18 -5.30 -12.19
N ARG A 106 -16.93 -6.08 -11.14
CA ARG A 106 -16.79 -7.53 -11.23
C ARG A 106 -18.19 -8.11 -11.49
N THR A 107 -18.73 -7.91 -12.70
CA THR A 107 -19.98 -8.57 -13.11
C THR A 107 -19.74 -10.08 -13.11
N THR A 108 -20.35 -10.73 -12.13
CA THR A 108 -20.60 -12.18 -12.10
C THR A 108 -21.61 -12.59 -13.19
N ASP A 109 -22.26 -11.62 -13.85
CA ASP A 109 -23.14 -11.88 -14.98
C ASP A 109 -22.38 -12.18 -16.28
N PHE A 110 -22.59 -13.40 -16.75
CA PHE A 110 -22.06 -13.99 -17.97
C PHE A 110 -22.47 -13.22 -19.24
N SER A 111 -23.53 -12.40 -19.17
CA SER A 111 -24.11 -11.67 -20.30
C SER A 111 -23.33 -10.39 -20.70
N HIS A 112 -22.52 -9.82 -19.81
CA HIS A 112 -21.77 -8.58 -20.07
C HIS A 112 -20.27 -8.84 -20.32
N ARG A 113 -19.90 -10.06 -20.72
CA ARG A 113 -18.50 -10.49 -20.87
C ARG A 113 -17.92 -10.40 -22.28
N PHE A 114 -18.73 -10.17 -23.32
CA PHE A 114 -18.29 -10.59 -24.66
C PHE A 114 -17.53 -9.54 -25.49
N TYR A 115 -17.75 -8.23 -25.27
CA TYR A 115 -17.11 -7.22 -26.13
C TYR A 115 -15.92 -6.49 -25.50
N GLU A 116 -15.91 -6.26 -24.18
CA GLU A 116 -14.84 -5.48 -23.54
C GLU A 116 -13.66 -6.32 -23.02
N ASN A 117 -13.84 -7.61 -22.78
CA ASN A 117 -12.80 -8.48 -22.19
C ASN A 117 -11.81 -9.07 -23.21
N VAL A 118 -12.06 -8.89 -24.51
CA VAL A 118 -11.28 -9.52 -25.60
C VAL A 118 -10.15 -8.61 -26.11
N CYS A 119 -10.24 -7.29 -25.88
CA CYS A 119 -9.25 -6.34 -26.37
C CYS A 119 -8.19 -6.03 -25.32
N SER A 120 -7.12 -6.82 -25.30
CA SER A 120 -5.88 -6.56 -24.52
C SER A 120 -5.31 -5.15 -24.74
N TYR A 121 -5.60 -4.52 -25.90
CA TYR A 121 -5.14 -3.18 -26.25
C TYR A 121 -5.97 -2.05 -25.61
N LEU A 122 -7.24 -2.31 -25.25
CA LEU A 122 -8.08 -1.34 -24.53
C LEU A 122 -7.76 -1.30 -23.03
N HIS A 123 -7.24 -2.41 -22.48
CA HIS A 123 -6.92 -2.52 -21.06
C HIS A 123 -5.78 -1.61 -20.60
N LEU A 124 -4.80 -1.31 -21.47
CA LEU A 124 -3.68 -0.41 -21.12
C LEU A 124 -4.11 1.07 -20.95
N LYS A 125 -5.21 1.50 -21.58
CA LYS A 125 -5.69 2.89 -21.53
C LYS A 125 -6.64 3.20 -20.38
N ARG A 126 -7.02 2.20 -19.56
CA ARG A 126 -7.96 2.45 -18.48
C ARG A 126 -7.22 2.90 -17.24
N ASN A 127 -7.26 4.22 -16.99
CA ASN A 127 -6.67 4.94 -15.87
C ASN A 127 -6.80 4.19 -14.54
N ALA A 128 -5.85 3.31 -14.26
CA ALA A 128 -5.67 2.70 -12.95
C ALA A 128 -5.15 3.81 -12.04
N ARG A 129 -6.07 4.40 -11.27
CA ARG A 129 -5.73 5.51 -10.39
C ARG A 129 -5.33 4.93 -9.04
N ILE A 130 -4.12 5.24 -8.60
CA ILE A 130 -3.67 4.91 -7.25
C ILE A 130 -4.46 5.77 -6.26
N ILE A 131 -5.17 5.10 -5.34
CA ILE A 131 -5.95 5.72 -4.28
C ILE A 131 -5.06 5.93 -3.06
N ASP A 132 -4.36 4.87 -2.62
CA ASP A 132 -3.52 4.89 -1.42
C ASP A 132 -2.31 3.97 -1.57
N ILE A 133 -1.28 4.26 -0.78
CA ILE A 133 -0.03 3.52 -0.67
C ILE A 133 0.15 3.15 0.80
N GLY A 134 0.33 1.87 1.06
CA GLY A 134 0.59 1.32 2.38
C GLY A 134 2.05 0.91 2.53
N ILE A 135 2.74 1.44 3.54
CA ILE A 135 4.11 1.02 3.91
C ILE A 135 4.20 1.02 5.43
N CYS A 136 4.93 0.06 6.01
CA CYS A 136 5.19 -0.01 7.45
C CYS A 136 3.93 0.09 8.32
N ASN A 137 2.89 -0.69 7.98
CA ASN A 137 1.61 -0.77 8.67
C ASN A 137 0.83 0.55 8.72
N ARG A 138 1.06 1.45 7.75
CA ARG A 138 0.37 2.74 7.66
C ARG A 138 -0.04 3.03 6.22
N TRP A 139 -1.24 3.57 6.06
CA TRP A 139 -1.79 4.05 4.80
C TRP A 139 -1.54 5.56 4.65
N PHE A 140 -0.73 5.96 3.68
CA PHE A 140 -0.22 7.33 3.58
C PHE A 140 -1.32 8.35 3.27
N GLN A 141 -2.16 8.08 2.27
CA GLN A 141 -3.19 9.01 1.84
C GLN A 141 -4.30 9.11 2.89
N LEU A 142 -4.76 7.98 3.46
CA LEU A 142 -5.72 7.97 4.56
C LEU A 142 -5.21 8.75 5.79
N ASN A 143 -3.96 8.51 6.22
CA ASN A 143 -3.36 9.25 7.34
C ASN A 143 -3.22 10.75 7.06
N ARG A 144 -2.92 11.13 5.82
CA ARG A 144 -2.84 12.54 5.42
C ARG A 144 -4.20 13.22 5.53
N GLN A 145 -5.28 12.53 5.17
CA GLN A 145 -6.64 13.07 5.29
C GLN A 145 -7.11 13.13 6.74
N LEU A 146 -6.73 12.15 7.57
CA LEU A 146 -6.95 12.19 9.01
C LEU A 146 -6.34 13.45 9.63
N ARG A 147 -5.05 13.72 9.36
CA ARG A 147 -4.40 14.95 9.89
C ARG A 147 -5.08 16.24 9.45
N LYS A 148 -5.67 16.27 8.25
CA LYS A 148 -6.41 17.45 7.75
C LYS A 148 -7.80 17.58 8.38
N ALA A 149 -8.37 16.48 8.88
CA ALA A 149 -9.64 16.51 9.59
C ALA A 149 -9.50 17.21 10.95
N ASP A 150 -8.34 17.08 11.59
CA ASP A 150 -8.04 17.63 12.92
C ASP A 150 -7.61 19.12 12.89
N ILE A 151 -7.38 19.68 11.70
CA ILE A 151 -7.05 21.11 11.58
C ILE A 151 -8.36 21.90 11.58
N PHE A 152 -8.59 22.61 12.68
CA PHE A 152 -9.64 23.60 12.80
C PHE A 152 -9.15 24.89 12.11
N GLU A 153 -9.74 25.25 10.98
CA GLU A 153 -9.62 26.61 10.44
C GLU A 153 -10.60 27.51 11.23
N GLU A 154 -10.06 28.51 11.95
CA GLU A 154 -10.84 29.55 12.67
C GLU A 154 -11.61 30.47 11.71
#